data_AF-A0A1H8YMF3-F1
#
_entry.id   AF-A0A1H8YMF3-F1
#
_cell.length_a   1.000
_cell.length_b   1.000
_cell.length_c   1.000
_cell.angle_alpha   90.00
_cell.angle_beta   90.00
_cell.angle_gamma   90.00
#
_symmetry.space_group_name_H-M   'P 1'
#
loop_
_entity.id
_entity.type
_entity.pdbx_description
1 polymer ?
#
loop_
_entity_poly.entity_id
_entity_poly.type
_entity_poly.pdbx_seq_one_letter_code
_entity_poly.pdbx_strand_id
1 'polypeptide(L)'
;MSEQQDVIAELGDVGVLAGVRWAYVSATTRSLETYSEADGHDAAWLGNTRYTLFRDRLDRVFACERYAVRSGNDDADLDLLYDQLSERDVDSMPRLHAGLVRRANLNGSPGWAHGEIRFLLASCVFGKLDRLPWPQKSPTKRRVAKQRNPEPPQPSLFEDLVPEEIGGLEALLNTDHDLDVKTYVVAHSLDALSQQAELVFGRARLNAGGGQAWHWRQNLLDAPPAGGGRRTDDAPLPTGPNTVPDAPVRLRRSVEERRNNRSSGEG
;
A
#
# COMPACT_ATOMS: atom_id res chain seq x y z
N MET A 1 15.37 -6.32 -20.55
CA MET A 1 14.87 -5.84 -19.24
C MET A 1 14.09 -7.00 -18.65
N SER A 2 14.25 -7.31 -17.37
CA SER A 2 13.53 -8.42 -16.75
C SER A 2 12.18 -7.96 -16.20
N GLU A 3 11.19 -8.86 -16.12
CA GLU A 3 9.90 -8.60 -15.48
C GLU A 3 10.04 -7.91 -14.11
N GLN A 4 11.04 -8.32 -13.31
CA GLN A 4 11.32 -7.69 -12.01
C GLN A 4 11.63 -6.20 -12.16
N GLN A 5 12.50 -5.82 -13.10
CA GLN A 5 12.90 -4.42 -13.27
C GLN A 5 11.72 -3.57 -13.73
N ASP A 6 10.95 -4.07 -14.69
CA ASP A 6 9.81 -3.35 -15.26
C ASP A 6 8.73 -3.11 -14.19
N VAL A 7 8.35 -4.16 -13.45
CA VAL A 7 7.32 -4.07 -12.41
C VAL A 7 7.76 -3.21 -11.22
N ILE A 8 9.03 -3.35 -10.79
CA ILE A 8 9.54 -2.54 -9.66
C ILE A 8 9.68 -1.07 -10.06
N ALA A 9 10.11 -0.77 -11.29
CA ALA A 9 10.16 0.59 -11.80
C ALA A 9 8.74 1.19 -11.92
N GLU A 10 7.82 0.49 -12.61
CA GLU A 10 6.44 0.94 -12.79
C GLU A 10 5.76 1.29 -11.46
N LEU A 11 5.77 0.36 -10.50
CA LEU A 11 5.14 0.58 -9.19
C LEU A 11 5.92 1.55 -8.29
N GLY A 12 7.24 1.66 -8.50
CA GLY A 12 8.11 2.58 -7.78
C GLY A 12 7.86 4.03 -8.18
N ASP A 13 7.81 4.30 -9.48
CA ASP A 13 7.68 5.64 -10.07
C ASP A 13 6.36 6.31 -9.69
N VAL A 14 5.27 5.54 -9.59
CA VAL A 14 3.96 6.05 -9.14
C VAL A 14 3.79 6.02 -7.62
N GLY A 15 4.80 5.60 -6.86
CA GLY A 15 4.80 5.60 -5.39
C GLY A 15 4.01 4.46 -4.73
N VAL A 16 3.54 3.45 -5.48
CA VAL A 16 2.80 2.30 -4.92
C VAL A 16 3.67 1.51 -3.94
N LEU A 17 4.93 1.26 -4.27
CA LEU A 17 5.85 0.55 -3.36
C LEU A 17 6.13 1.34 -2.08
N ALA A 18 6.20 2.68 -2.17
CA ALA A 18 6.33 3.55 -1.01
C ALA A 18 5.08 3.50 -0.12
N GLY A 19 3.87 3.48 -0.72
CA GLY A 19 2.62 3.30 -0.02
C GLY A 19 2.54 1.96 0.73
N VAL A 20 2.94 0.86 0.08
CA VAL A 20 3.01 -0.47 0.71
C VAL A 20 3.97 -0.48 1.90
N ARG A 21 5.16 0.12 1.74
CA ARG A 21 6.14 0.24 2.82
C ARG A 21 5.59 1.05 3.99
N TRP A 22 5.05 2.23 3.74
CA TRP A 22 4.46 3.09 4.77
C TRP A 22 3.39 2.33 5.56
N ALA A 23 2.46 1.69 4.85
CA ALA A 23 1.36 0.96 5.46
C ALA A 23 1.87 -0.17 6.38
N TYR A 24 2.93 -0.86 5.97
CA TYR A 24 3.51 -1.93 6.77
C TYR A 24 4.23 -1.40 8.02
N VAL A 25 5.02 -0.34 7.86
CA VAL A 25 5.77 0.27 8.98
C VAL A 25 4.81 0.86 10.00
N SER A 26 3.83 1.67 9.58
CA SER A 26 2.79 2.23 10.46
C SER A 26 2.05 1.12 11.23
N ALA A 27 1.58 0.09 10.53
CA ALA A 27 0.88 -1.03 11.15
C ALA A 27 1.75 -1.81 12.15
N THR A 28 3.02 -2.02 11.82
CA THR A 28 3.97 -2.74 12.67
C THR A 28 4.27 -1.93 13.93
N THR A 29 4.62 -0.65 13.80
CA THR A 29 4.87 0.25 14.92
C THR A 29 3.68 0.29 15.86
N ARG A 30 2.46 0.52 15.35
CA ARG A 30 1.25 0.55 16.17
C ARG A 30 0.97 -0.78 16.87
N SER A 31 1.20 -1.90 16.18
CA SER A 31 0.98 -3.23 16.77
C SER A 31 1.96 -3.54 17.89
N LEU A 32 3.22 -3.09 17.79
CA LEU A 32 4.24 -3.26 18.82
C LEU A 32 4.00 -2.35 20.03
N GLU A 33 3.57 -1.11 19.80
CA GLU A 33 3.20 -0.18 20.89
C GLU A 33 2.05 -0.71 21.76
N THR A 34 1.13 -1.47 21.17
CA THR A 34 -0.03 -2.03 21.86
C THR A 34 0.25 -3.43 22.42
N TYR A 35 1.34 -4.07 22.00
CA TYR A 35 1.67 -5.44 22.42
C TYR A 35 2.15 -5.46 23.87
N SER A 36 1.64 -6.42 24.64
CA SER A 36 1.92 -6.55 26.06
C SER A 36 1.62 -7.99 26.49
N GLU A 37 2.66 -8.76 26.78
CA GLU A 37 2.49 -10.13 27.29
C GLU A 37 1.83 -10.13 28.67
N ALA A 38 2.04 -9.07 29.46
CA ALA A 38 1.39 -8.90 30.76
C ALA A 38 -0.14 -8.75 30.64
N ASP A 39 -0.61 -8.20 29.53
CA ASP A 39 -2.05 -8.10 29.21
C ASP A 39 -2.59 -9.38 28.53
N GLY A 40 -1.77 -10.44 28.44
CA GLY A 40 -2.11 -11.72 27.83
C GLY A 40 -2.02 -11.74 26.31
N HIS A 41 -1.41 -10.74 25.67
CA HIS A 41 -1.17 -10.75 24.23
C HIS A 41 -0.13 -11.82 23.87
N ASP A 42 -0.46 -12.65 22.88
CA ASP A 42 0.44 -13.68 22.34
C ASP A 42 0.87 -13.36 20.91
N ALA A 43 1.70 -14.22 20.33
CA ALA A 43 2.18 -14.06 18.95
C ALA A 43 1.03 -14.10 17.91
N ALA A 44 -0.06 -14.82 18.20
CA ALA A 44 -1.22 -14.90 17.33
C ALA A 44 -1.99 -13.57 17.33
N TRP A 45 -2.19 -12.98 18.51
CA TRP A 45 -2.75 -11.65 18.69
C TRP A 45 -1.94 -10.61 17.92
N LEU A 46 -0.60 -10.60 18.11
CA LEU A 46 0.28 -9.63 17.43
C LEU A 46 0.21 -9.79 15.90
N GLY A 47 0.21 -11.04 15.41
CA GLY A 47 0.08 -11.35 14.00
C GLY A 47 -1.24 -10.87 13.39
N ASN A 48 -2.37 -11.14 14.08
CA ASN A 48 -3.71 -10.77 13.61
C ASN A 48 -3.94 -9.25 13.68
N THR A 49 -3.52 -8.60 14.76
CA THR A 49 -3.62 -7.14 14.93
C THR A 49 -2.80 -6.43 13.87
N ARG A 50 -1.54 -6.82 13.67
CA ARG A 50 -0.68 -6.26 12.62
C ARG A 50 -1.27 -6.47 11.23
N TYR A 51 -1.77 -7.67 10.92
CA TYR A 51 -2.40 -7.94 9.61
C TYR A 51 -3.63 -7.05 9.37
N THR A 52 -4.47 -6.88 10.40
CA THR A 52 -5.68 -6.05 10.33
C THR A 52 -5.31 -4.58 10.11
N LEU A 53 -4.35 -4.06 10.89
CA LEU A 53 -3.83 -2.71 10.72
C LEU A 53 -3.18 -2.53 9.35
N PHE A 54 -2.38 -3.48 8.89
CA PHE A 54 -1.68 -3.36 7.60
C PHE A 54 -2.68 -3.25 6.44
N ARG A 55 -3.74 -4.06 6.45
CA ARG A 55 -4.83 -3.94 5.47
C ARG A 55 -5.51 -2.58 5.54
N ASP A 56 -5.83 -2.10 6.75
CA ASP A 56 -6.44 -0.79 6.93
C ASP A 56 -5.55 0.35 6.42
N ARG A 57 -4.24 0.31 6.71
CA ARG A 57 -3.28 1.30 6.24
C ARG A 57 -3.09 1.27 4.73
N LEU A 58 -3.14 0.09 4.09
CA LEU A 58 -3.15 -0.01 2.63
C LEU A 58 -4.42 0.62 2.05
N ASP A 59 -5.59 0.35 2.64
CA ASP A 59 -6.82 0.99 2.19
C ASP A 59 -6.77 2.51 2.38
N ARG A 60 -6.11 2.98 3.43
CA ARG A 60 -5.95 4.38 3.74
C ARG A 60 -5.03 5.12 2.78
N VAL A 61 -3.79 4.64 2.59
CA VAL A 61 -2.81 5.29 1.70
C VAL A 61 -3.23 5.26 0.23
N PHE A 62 -4.06 4.28 -0.15
CA PHE A 62 -4.58 4.16 -1.52
C PHE A 62 -5.99 4.72 -1.69
N ALA A 63 -6.56 5.39 -0.69
CA ALA A 63 -7.92 5.93 -0.73
C ALA A 63 -8.96 4.90 -1.23
N CYS A 64 -8.92 3.70 -0.66
CA CYS A 64 -9.82 2.59 -0.97
C CYS A 64 -10.87 2.40 0.13
N GLU A 65 -11.96 1.71 -0.21
CA GLU A 65 -13.02 1.30 0.73
C GLU A 65 -13.56 2.50 1.54
N ARG A 66 -13.47 2.47 2.87
CA ARG A 66 -13.93 3.55 3.75
C ARG A 66 -13.19 4.87 3.56
N TYR A 67 -12.02 4.87 2.91
CA TYR A 67 -11.18 6.04 2.68
C TYR A 67 -11.30 6.57 1.24
N ALA A 68 -12.25 6.04 0.44
CA ALA A 68 -12.46 6.52 -0.91
C ALA A 68 -12.96 7.97 -0.93
N VAL A 69 -12.24 8.85 -1.63
CA VAL A 69 -12.58 10.27 -1.83
C VAL A 69 -13.85 10.37 -2.67
N ARG A 70 -14.92 10.94 -2.09
CA ARG A 70 -16.25 10.97 -2.74
C ARG A 70 -16.55 12.21 -3.57
N SER A 71 -15.85 13.31 -3.33
CA SER A 71 -16.24 14.64 -3.81
C SER A 71 -15.28 15.24 -4.86
N GLY A 72 -14.32 14.45 -5.36
CA GLY A 72 -13.29 14.95 -6.30
C GLY A 72 -12.36 16.01 -5.69
N ASN A 73 -12.49 16.27 -4.40
CA ASN A 73 -11.59 17.08 -3.62
C ASN A 73 -10.85 16.14 -2.65
N ASP A 74 -9.58 15.86 -2.96
CA ASP A 74 -8.73 14.96 -2.17
C ASP A 74 -8.55 15.42 -0.72
N ASP A 75 -8.80 16.69 -0.43
CA ASP A 75 -8.72 17.27 0.92
C ASP A 75 -10.05 17.20 1.69
N ALA A 76 -11.14 16.72 1.08
CA ALA A 76 -12.47 16.78 1.69
C ALA A 76 -12.72 15.80 2.85
N ASP A 77 -11.83 14.83 3.06
CA ASP A 77 -12.00 13.78 4.08
C ASP A 77 -10.71 13.54 4.90
N LEU A 78 -9.85 14.56 5.04
CA LEU A 78 -8.57 14.45 5.78
C LEU A 78 -8.76 14.03 7.24
N ASP A 79 -9.83 14.48 7.89
CA ASP A 79 -10.15 14.09 9.27
C ASP A 79 -10.35 12.57 9.38
N LEU A 80 -11.07 11.97 8.42
CA LEU A 80 -11.28 10.51 8.37
C LEU A 80 -9.99 9.76 8.01
N LEU A 81 -9.18 10.35 7.13
CA LEU A 81 -7.89 9.79 6.69
C LEU A 81 -6.87 9.73 7.84
N TYR A 82 -6.82 10.78 8.66
CA TYR A 82 -5.84 10.91 9.74
C TYR A 82 -6.35 10.40 11.10
N ASP A 83 -7.64 10.06 11.21
CA ASP A 83 -8.21 9.48 12.43
C ASP A 83 -7.42 8.25 12.91
N GLN A 84 -7.00 8.27 14.17
CA GLN A 84 -6.18 7.23 14.83
C GLN A 84 -4.82 6.95 14.17
N LEU A 85 -4.26 7.89 13.39
CA LEU A 85 -2.82 7.89 13.06
C LEU A 85 -2.02 8.65 14.12
N SER A 86 -0.77 8.23 14.29
CA SER A 86 0.23 9.06 14.98
C SER A 86 0.63 10.24 14.10
N GLU A 87 1.12 11.34 14.69
CA GLU A 87 1.68 12.47 13.94
C GLU A 87 2.77 12.01 12.96
N ARG A 88 3.65 11.10 13.39
CA ARG A 88 4.66 10.48 12.54
C ARG A 88 4.07 9.77 11.33
N ASP A 89 2.98 9.03 11.51
CA ASP A 89 2.34 8.32 10.40
C ASP A 89 1.66 9.28 9.43
N VAL A 90 1.05 10.36 9.94
CA VAL A 90 0.47 11.43 9.10
C VAL A 90 1.56 12.11 8.27
N ASP A 91 2.65 12.54 8.90
CA ASP A 91 3.75 13.26 8.24
C ASP A 91 4.49 12.42 7.21
N SER A 92 4.62 11.12 7.45
CA SER A 92 5.32 10.19 6.57
C SER A 92 4.44 9.54 5.52
N MET A 93 3.12 9.76 5.55
CA MET A 93 2.19 9.14 4.59
C MET A 93 2.44 9.67 3.18
N PRO A 94 2.72 8.79 2.19
CA PRO A 94 2.82 9.20 0.80
C PRO A 94 1.51 9.81 0.31
N ARG A 95 1.60 10.94 -0.40
CA ARG A 95 0.45 11.55 -1.08
C ARG A 95 0.30 10.92 -2.46
N LEU A 96 -0.71 10.07 -2.62
CA LEU A 96 -1.01 9.38 -3.88
C LEU A 96 -2.37 9.84 -4.39
N HIS A 97 -2.53 9.93 -5.71
CA HIS A 97 -3.81 10.30 -6.32
C HIS A 97 -4.89 9.25 -5.99
N ALA A 98 -6.09 9.70 -5.63
CA ALA A 98 -7.22 8.80 -5.37
C ALA A 98 -7.54 7.96 -6.61
N GLY A 99 -7.70 6.65 -6.45
CA GLY A 99 -7.96 5.74 -7.57
C GLY A 99 -6.72 5.33 -8.38
N LEU A 100 -5.51 5.80 -8.04
CA LEU A 100 -4.25 5.25 -8.58
C LEU A 100 -4.16 3.74 -8.35
N VAL A 101 -4.60 3.31 -7.17
CA VAL A 101 -4.73 1.90 -6.79
C VAL A 101 -6.19 1.67 -6.44
N ARG A 102 -6.76 0.58 -6.95
CA ARG A 102 -8.12 0.13 -6.62
C ARG A 102 -8.06 -1.11 -5.74
N ARG A 103 -9.08 -1.30 -4.91
CA ARG A 103 -9.30 -2.60 -4.26
C ARG A 103 -9.61 -3.65 -5.32
N ALA A 104 -8.90 -4.78 -5.28
CA ALA A 104 -8.98 -5.86 -6.24
C ALA A 104 -8.84 -7.23 -5.54
N ASN A 105 -9.84 -7.60 -4.76
CA ASN A 105 -9.84 -8.87 -4.02
C ASN A 105 -9.88 -10.05 -5.00
N LEU A 106 -9.17 -11.14 -4.68
CA LEU A 106 -9.19 -12.38 -5.45
C LEU A 106 -9.73 -13.51 -4.59
N ASN A 107 -10.87 -14.10 -4.95
CA ASN A 107 -11.50 -15.21 -4.23
C ASN A 107 -11.57 -14.97 -2.70
N GLY A 108 -12.05 -13.79 -2.31
CA GLY A 108 -12.15 -13.36 -0.90
C GLY A 108 -10.83 -12.98 -0.22
N SER A 109 -9.68 -13.17 -0.87
CA SER A 109 -8.39 -12.68 -0.36
C SER A 109 -8.23 -11.19 -0.64
N PRO A 110 -7.93 -10.35 0.37
CA PRO A 110 -7.64 -8.94 0.19
C PRO A 110 -6.54 -8.69 -0.85
N GLY A 111 -6.84 -7.82 -1.82
CA GLY A 111 -5.92 -7.46 -2.88
C GLY A 111 -6.12 -6.02 -3.33
N TRP A 112 -5.08 -5.46 -3.94
CA TRP A 112 -5.06 -4.13 -4.51
C TRP A 112 -4.44 -4.21 -5.89
N ALA A 113 -4.82 -3.29 -6.79
CA ALA A 113 -4.30 -3.28 -8.13
C ALA A 113 -4.06 -1.88 -8.68
N HIS A 114 -2.92 -1.72 -9.34
CA HIS A 114 -2.56 -0.57 -10.16
C HIS A 114 -2.54 -1.06 -11.61
N GLY A 115 -3.39 -0.48 -12.48
CA GLY A 115 -3.55 -0.99 -13.85
C GLY A 115 -3.82 -2.51 -13.87
N GLU A 116 -3.00 -3.22 -14.65
CA GLU A 116 -3.03 -4.68 -14.85
C GLU A 116 -2.13 -5.46 -13.85
N ILE A 117 -1.70 -4.81 -12.77
CA ILE A 117 -0.88 -5.42 -11.73
C ILE A 117 -1.68 -5.49 -10.43
N ARG A 118 -2.02 -6.70 -10.01
CA ARG A 118 -2.65 -6.99 -8.71
C ARG A 118 -1.61 -7.51 -7.73
N PHE A 119 -1.74 -7.18 -6.44
CA PHE A 119 -0.95 -7.80 -5.39
C PHE A 119 -1.80 -8.22 -4.19
N LEU A 120 -1.42 -9.34 -3.58
CA LEU A 120 -2.06 -9.90 -2.37
C LEU A 120 -1.08 -9.94 -1.20
N LEU A 121 -1.59 -9.98 0.04
CA LEU A 121 -0.75 -10.12 1.24
C LEU A 121 -0.49 -11.58 1.61
N ALA A 122 0.74 -11.91 1.98
CA ALA A 122 1.08 -13.19 2.59
C ALA A 122 1.98 -13.02 3.83
N SER A 123 1.46 -13.34 5.01
CA SER A 123 2.28 -13.43 6.21
C SER A 123 3.09 -14.73 6.25
N CYS A 124 4.27 -14.73 6.87
CA CYS A 124 5.00 -15.95 7.22
C CYS A 124 5.77 -15.80 8.54
N VAL A 125 6.39 -16.90 8.98
CA VAL A 125 7.34 -16.89 10.09
C VAL A 125 8.57 -16.08 9.67
N PHE A 126 9.11 -15.29 10.60
CA PHE A 126 10.34 -14.52 10.38
C PHE A 126 11.50 -15.41 9.93
N GLY A 127 12.30 -14.93 8.98
CA GLY A 127 13.43 -15.65 8.38
C GLY A 127 13.02 -16.78 7.43
N LYS A 128 11.72 -16.94 7.14
CA LYS A 128 11.20 -17.99 6.25
C LYS A 128 10.62 -17.46 4.94
N LEU A 129 10.83 -16.18 4.61
CA LEU A 129 10.34 -15.62 3.34
C LEU A 129 10.87 -16.38 2.12
N ASP A 130 12.16 -16.74 2.09
CA ASP A 130 12.77 -17.47 0.96
C ASP A 130 12.18 -18.86 0.73
N ARG A 131 11.61 -19.45 1.77
CA ARG A 131 11.03 -20.79 1.78
C ARG A 131 9.56 -20.75 2.16
N LEU A 132 8.86 -19.66 1.81
CA LEU A 132 7.45 -19.48 2.14
C LEU A 132 6.67 -20.74 1.70
N PRO A 133 5.95 -21.40 2.61
CA PRO A 133 5.35 -22.71 2.34
C PRO A 133 4.03 -22.51 1.59
N TRP A 134 4.08 -22.25 0.28
CA TRP A 134 2.89 -22.05 -0.55
C TRP A 134 1.85 -23.17 -0.41
N PRO A 135 2.20 -24.46 -0.34
CA PRO A 135 1.22 -25.53 -0.14
C PRO A 135 0.34 -25.37 1.10
N GLN A 136 0.85 -24.72 2.15
CA GLN A 136 0.14 -24.45 3.40
C GLN A 136 -0.66 -23.14 3.37
N LYS A 137 -0.57 -22.36 2.28
CA LYS A 137 -1.37 -21.14 2.10
C LYS A 137 -2.72 -21.46 1.49
N SER A 138 -3.60 -20.45 1.50
CA SER A 138 -4.95 -20.58 0.94
C SER A 138 -4.94 -21.03 -0.53
N PRO A 139 -6.01 -21.68 -1.01
CA PRO A 139 -6.12 -22.08 -2.42
C PRO A 139 -5.84 -20.95 -3.40
N THR A 140 -6.30 -19.73 -3.09
CA THR A 140 -6.00 -18.51 -3.85
C THR A 140 -4.51 -18.23 -3.98
N LYS A 141 -3.77 -18.23 -2.85
CA LYS A 141 -2.33 -17.96 -2.84
C LYS A 141 -1.53 -19.05 -3.53
N ARG A 142 -1.99 -20.31 -3.44
CA ARG A 142 -1.42 -21.42 -4.22
C ARG A 142 -1.62 -21.21 -5.71
N ARG A 143 -2.80 -20.76 -6.15
CA ARG A 143 -3.06 -20.44 -7.56
C ARG A 143 -2.17 -19.29 -8.04
N VAL A 144 -2.01 -18.25 -7.21
CA VAL A 144 -1.07 -17.16 -7.48
C VAL A 144 0.36 -17.67 -7.65
N ALA A 145 0.83 -18.56 -6.78
CA ALA A 145 2.16 -19.17 -6.87
C ALA A 145 2.33 -20.13 -8.07
N LYS A 146 1.23 -20.60 -8.67
CA LYS A 146 1.23 -21.43 -9.89
C LYS A 146 1.27 -20.62 -11.18
N GLN A 147 1.14 -19.30 -11.14
CA GLN A 147 1.18 -18.46 -12.33
C GLN A 147 2.48 -18.70 -13.11
N ARG A 148 2.35 -18.82 -14.43
CA ARG A 148 3.49 -18.99 -15.33
C ARG A 148 4.46 -17.84 -15.22
N ASN A 149 5.74 -18.16 -15.11
CA ASN A 149 6.80 -17.16 -15.20
C ASN A 149 7.04 -16.85 -16.69
N PRO A 150 6.97 -15.58 -17.13
CA PRO A 150 7.24 -15.23 -18.52
C PRO A 150 8.73 -15.41 -18.90
N GLU A 151 9.63 -15.53 -17.92
CA GLU A 151 11.08 -15.58 -18.15
C GLU A 151 11.76 -16.78 -17.46
N PRO A 152 12.63 -17.54 -18.15
CA PRO A 152 12.78 -17.57 -19.61
C PRO A 152 11.46 -18.04 -20.28
N PRO A 153 11.26 -17.75 -21.58
CA PRO A 153 10.17 -18.33 -22.34
C PRO A 153 10.20 -19.84 -22.15
N GLN A 154 9.17 -20.40 -21.52
CA GLN A 154 9.12 -21.84 -21.34
C GLN A 154 8.66 -22.46 -22.65
N PRO A 155 9.45 -23.36 -23.25
CA PRO A 155 9.01 -24.05 -24.46
C PRO A 155 7.72 -24.80 -24.14
N SER A 156 6.67 -24.55 -24.90
CA SER A 156 5.47 -25.37 -24.80
C SER A 156 5.78 -26.77 -25.33
N LEU A 157 5.28 -27.80 -24.64
CA LEU A 157 5.37 -29.20 -25.11
C LEU A 157 4.70 -29.41 -26.48
N PHE A 158 3.99 -28.41 -26.98
CA PHE A 158 3.22 -28.45 -28.21
C PHE A 158 3.70 -27.48 -29.29
N GLU A 159 4.87 -26.85 -29.15
CA GLU A 159 5.42 -25.90 -30.14
C GLU A 159 5.57 -26.47 -31.56
N ASP A 160 5.66 -27.80 -31.70
CA ASP A 160 5.87 -28.49 -32.98
C ASP A 160 4.62 -29.16 -33.59
N LEU A 161 3.43 -29.07 -32.99
CA LEU A 161 2.22 -29.64 -33.63
C LEU A 161 1.31 -28.58 -34.26
N VAL A 162 0.50 -29.03 -35.21
CA VAL A 162 -0.34 -28.18 -36.05
C VAL A 162 -1.37 -27.42 -35.20
N PRO A 163 -1.54 -26.10 -35.39
CA PRO A 163 -2.38 -25.24 -34.53
C PRO A 163 -3.84 -25.72 -34.39
N GLU A 164 -4.37 -26.41 -35.41
CA GLU A 164 -5.77 -26.85 -35.43
C GLU A 164 -6.11 -28.01 -34.48
N GLU A 165 -5.13 -28.83 -34.05
CA GLU A 165 -5.39 -30.00 -33.17
C GLU A 165 -5.03 -29.75 -31.69
N ILE A 166 -4.14 -28.79 -31.40
CA ILE A 166 -3.69 -28.46 -30.03
C ILE A 166 -4.50 -27.32 -29.41
N GLY A 167 -5.00 -26.37 -30.21
CA GLY A 167 -5.57 -25.12 -29.70
C GLY A 167 -6.67 -25.32 -28.67
N GLY A 168 -7.44 -26.41 -28.77
CA GLY A 168 -8.46 -26.79 -27.80
C GLY A 168 -7.89 -27.36 -26.49
N LEU A 169 -6.88 -28.23 -26.54
CA LEU A 169 -6.33 -28.91 -25.36
C LEU A 169 -5.39 -28.00 -24.57
N GLU A 170 -4.57 -27.20 -25.25
CA GLU A 170 -3.69 -26.21 -24.62
C GLU A 170 -4.50 -25.08 -24.00
N ALA A 171 -5.59 -24.62 -24.65
CA ALA A 171 -6.53 -23.69 -24.03
C ALA A 171 -7.23 -24.29 -22.80
N LEU A 172 -7.61 -25.58 -22.81
CA LEU A 172 -8.23 -26.27 -21.67
C LEU A 172 -7.26 -26.53 -20.51
N LEU A 173 -5.97 -26.78 -20.79
CA LEU A 173 -4.94 -26.95 -19.76
C LEU A 173 -4.47 -25.60 -19.17
N ASN A 174 -4.54 -24.51 -19.94
CA ASN A 174 -4.09 -23.18 -19.53
C ASN A 174 -5.18 -22.39 -18.79
N THR A 175 -6.47 -22.62 -19.10
CA THR A 175 -7.60 -21.88 -18.50
C THR A 175 -7.70 -22.04 -16.98
N ASP A 176 -7.19 -23.13 -16.42
CA ASP A 176 -7.29 -23.39 -14.98
C ASP A 176 -6.17 -22.70 -14.15
N HIS A 177 -5.17 -22.14 -14.83
CA HIS A 177 -3.99 -21.52 -14.20
C HIS A 177 -3.84 -20.03 -14.50
N ASP A 178 -4.44 -19.54 -15.58
CA ASP A 178 -4.41 -18.12 -15.87
C ASP A 178 -5.31 -17.35 -14.90
N LEU A 179 -4.73 -16.28 -14.36
CA LEU A 179 -5.47 -15.26 -13.63
C LEU A 179 -5.90 -14.20 -14.63
N ASP A 180 -7.03 -13.56 -14.34
CA ASP A 180 -7.54 -12.38 -15.04
C ASP A 180 -6.51 -11.24 -15.11
N VAL A 181 -5.67 -11.12 -14.08
CA VAL A 181 -4.69 -10.05 -13.91
C VAL A 181 -3.39 -10.61 -13.34
N LYS A 182 -2.23 -10.11 -13.81
CA LYS A 182 -0.92 -10.48 -13.26
C LYS A 182 -0.90 -10.22 -11.77
N THR A 183 -0.70 -11.27 -10.97
CA THR A 183 -0.84 -11.18 -9.52
C THR A 183 0.48 -11.46 -8.81
N TYR A 184 0.99 -10.48 -8.09
CA TYR A 184 2.19 -10.57 -7.27
C TYR A 184 1.82 -10.72 -5.79
N VAL A 185 2.84 -10.93 -4.95
CA VAL A 185 2.66 -11.06 -3.51
C VAL A 185 3.51 -10.04 -2.77
N VAL A 186 2.87 -9.32 -1.86
CA VAL A 186 3.52 -8.61 -0.76
C VAL A 186 3.60 -9.58 0.41
N ALA A 187 4.79 -10.12 0.66
CA ALA A 187 5.01 -11.02 1.78
C ALA A 187 5.71 -10.31 2.93
N HIS A 188 5.31 -10.65 4.14
CA HIS A 188 5.78 -9.94 5.33
C HIS A 188 5.90 -10.86 6.55
N SER A 189 6.81 -10.50 7.45
CA SER A 189 7.06 -11.21 8.70
C SER A 189 7.53 -10.23 9.79
N LEU A 190 7.32 -10.60 11.04
CA LEU A 190 7.81 -9.87 12.21
C LEU A 190 8.22 -10.90 13.25
N ASP A 191 9.42 -10.74 13.80
CA ASP A 191 9.81 -11.41 15.03
C ASP A 191 9.44 -10.53 16.23
N ALA A 192 8.62 -11.05 17.13
CA ALA A 192 8.14 -10.30 18.29
C ALA A 192 9.27 -9.99 19.29
N LEU A 193 10.25 -10.89 19.39
CA LEU A 193 11.34 -10.80 20.37
C LEU A 193 12.40 -9.79 19.93
N SER A 194 12.92 -9.94 18.71
CA SER A 194 13.94 -9.01 18.17
C SER A 194 13.35 -7.73 17.57
N GLN A 195 12.03 -7.67 17.39
CA GLN A 195 11.31 -6.61 16.67
C GLN A 195 11.78 -6.42 15.21
N GLN A 196 12.51 -7.39 14.66
CA GLN A 196 12.93 -7.37 13.27
C GLN A 196 11.76 -7.74 12.36
N ALA A 197 11.62 -6.98 11.28
CA ALA A 197 10.55 -7.17 10.31
C ALA A 197 11.14 -7.41 8.91
N GLU A 198 10.42 -8.19 8.11
CA GLU A 198 10.72 -8.36 6.70
C GLU A 198 9.49 -7.94 5.87
N LEU A 199 9.73 -7.27 4.76
CA LEU A 199 8.69 -6.90 3.78
C LEU A 199 9.27 -7.04 2.38
N VAL A 200 8.66 -7.90 1.57
CA VAL A 200 9.09 -8.14 0.19
C VAL A 200 7.92 -8.06 -0.78
N PHE A 201 8.19 -7.59 -1.98
CA PHE A 201 7.28 -7.67 -3.13
C PHE A 201 7.88 -8.63 -4.16
N GLY A 202 7.09 -9.54 -4.72
CA GLY A 202 7.64 -10.46 -5.70
C GLY A 202 6.65 -11.36 -6.43
N ARG A 203 7.17 -12.05 -7.44
CA ARG A 203 6.47 -13.13 -8.13
C ARG A 203 6.68 -14.44 -7.38
N ALA A 204 5.59 -14.94 -6.81
CA ALA A 204 5.57 -16.21 -6.10
C ALA A 204 5.85 -17.39 -7.04
N ARG A 205 6.56 -18.39 -6.53
CA ARG A 205 6.82 -19.67 -7.21
C ARG A 205 6.33 -20.81 -6.34
N LEU A 206 5.42 -21.63 -6.85
CA LEU A 206 4.95 -22.81 -6.14
C LEU A 206 6.14 -23.72 -5.85
N ASN A 207 6.24 -24.15 -4.59
CA ASN A 207 7.26 -25.08 -4.13
C ASN A 207 6.61 -26.31 -3.48
N ALA A 208 7.37 -27.39 -3.34
CA ALA A 208 6.93 -28.61 -2.63
C ALA A 208 7.06 -28.51 -1.09
N GLY A 209 7.10 -27.28 -0.53
CA GLY A 209 7.25 -27.08 0.93
C GLY A 209 8.70 -27.01 1.44
N GLY A 210 9.67 -26.69 0.58
CA GLY A 210 11.08 -26.52 0.97
C GLY A 210 12.00 -25.89 -0.09
N GLY A 211 11.57 -25.83 -1.36
CA GLY A 211 12.29 -25.17 -2.44
C GLY A 211 12.07 -23.65 -2.50
N GLN A 212 12.72 -22.99 -3.48
CA GLN A 212 12.59 -21.55 -3.72
C GLN A 212 11.13 -21.13 -3.85
N ALA A 213 10.70 -20.19 -3.00
CA ALA A 213 9.33 -19.70 -2.97
C ALA A 213 9.05 -18.55 -3.96
N TRP A 214 10.07 -18.09 -4.69
CA TRP A 214 10.00 -16.90 -5.53
C TRP A 214 10.67 -17.17 -6.88
N HIS A 215 10.11 -16.60 -7.94
CA HIS A 215 10.84 -16.40 -9.20
C HIS A 215 11.80 -15.22 -9.04
N TRP A 216 11.31 -14.15 -8.40
CA TRP A 216 12.09 -13.00 -7.97
C TRP A 216 11.38 -12.32 -6.79
N ARG A 217 12.14 -11.58 -5.97
CA ARG A 217 11.62 -10.74 -4.89
C ARG A 217 12.48 -9.51 -4.68
N GLN A 218 11.85 -8.41 -4.27
CA GLN A 218 12.49 -7.15 -3.90
C GLN A 218 12.21 -6.86 -2.42
N ASN A 219 13.25 -6.56 -1.64
CA ASN A 219 13.07 -6.05 -0.28
C ASN A 219 12.59 -4.59 -0.34
N LEU A 220 11.48 -4.30 0.33
CA LEU A 220 10.87 -2.97 0.40
C LEU A 220 11.33 -2.14 1.62
N LEU A 221 11.93 -2.76 2.63
CA LEU A 221 12.50 -2.06 3.79
C LEU A 221 13.90 -1.49 3.50
N ASP A 222 14.69 -2.21 2.72
CA ASP A 222 16.08 -1.85 2.40
C ASP A 222 16.20 -0.91 1.18
N ALA A 223 15.17 -0.86 0.32
CA ALA A 223 15.17 0.06 -0.81
C ALA A 223 15.06 1.50 -0.29
N PRO A 224 15.92 2.45 -0.70
CA PRO A 224 15.70 3.85 -0.36
C PRO A 224 14.35 4.29 -0.93
N PRO A 225 13.57 5.14 -0.24
CA PRO A 225 12.35 5.66 -0.82
C PRO A 225 12.73 6.43 -2.09
N ALA A 226 12.39 5.89 -3.27
CA ALA A 226 12.25 6.72 -4.45
C ALA A 226 11.27 7.81 -4.04
N GLY A 227 11.74 9.06 -4.02
CA GLY A 227 11.07 10.18 -3.37
C GLY A 227 9.58 10.17 -3.70
N GLY A 228 8.76 9.77 -2.73
CA GLY A 228 7.31 9.81 -2.85
C GLY A 228 6.96 11.22 -3.26
N GLY A 229 6.34 11.35 -4.43
CA GLY A 229 6.16 12.60 -5.18
C GLY A 229 5.86 13.78 -4.28
N ARG A 230 6.92 14.47 -3.85
CA ARG A 230 6.81 15.86 -3.47
C ARG A 230 6.45 16.52 -4.78
N ARG A 231 5.22 17.02 -4.89
CA ARG A 231 4.93 18.08 -5.85
C ARG A 231 5.95 19.18 -5.54
N THR A 232 7.07 19.18 -6.24
CA THR A 232 7.86 20.38 -6.44
C THR A 232 7.01 21.20 -7.39
N ASP A 233 5.99 21.85 -6.83
CA ASP A 233 5.61 23.15 -7.37
C ASP A 233 6.85 24.02 -7.14
N ASP A 234 7.80 23.94 -8.08
CA ASP A 234 8.76 25.00 -8.35
C ASP A 234 7.96 26.19 -8.91
N ALA A 235 7.12 26.77 -8.06
CA ALA A 235 6.84 28.18 -8.17
C ALA A 235 8.05 28.87 -7.55
N PRO A 236 8.90 29.56 -8.34
CA PRO A 236 10.01 30.31 -7.76
C PRO A 236 9.43 31.28 -6.72
N LEU A 237 9.98 31.21 -5.50
CA LEU A 237 9.78 32.22 -4.47
C LEU A 237 9.98 33.60 -5.14
N PRO A 238 9.01 34.52 -5.05
CA PRO A 238 9.19 35.85 -5.62
C PRO A 238 10.34 36.55 -4.89
N THR A 239 11.51 36.59 -5.52
CA THR A 239 12.65 37.39 -5.12
C THR A 239 12.41 38.82 -5.58
N GLY A 240 11.67 39.57 -4.77
CA GLY A 240 11.50 41.00 -4.94
C GLY A 240 10.81 41.64 -3.74
N PRO A 241 11.17 42.87 -3.35
CA PRO A 241 10.50 43.56 -2.26
C PRO A 241 9.01 43.73 -2.60
N ASN A 242 8.14 43.30 -1.69
CA ASN A 242 6.69 43.48 -1.76
C ASN A 242 6.38 44.99 -1.88
N THR A 243 6.00 45.44 -3.06
CA THR A 243 5.56 46.81 -3.35
C THR A 243 4.02 46.90 -3.49
N VAL A 244 3.31 46.05 -2.76
CA VAL A 244 1.85 46.12 -2.65
C VAL A 244 1.52 47.01 -1.44
N PRO A 245 0.73 48.09 -1.59
CA PRO A 245 0.26 48.89 -0.46
C PRO A 245 -0.65 48.05 0.44
N ASP A 246 -0.39 48.07 1.75
CA ASP A 246 -1.21 47.38 2.75
C ASP A 246 -2.69 47.79 2.63
N ALA A 247 -3.57 46.79 2.57
CA ALA A 247 -5.01 46.99 2.55
C ALA A 247 -5.48 47.60 3.89
N PRO A 248 -6.43 48.56 3.88
CA PRO A 248 -6.89 49.20 5.11
C PRO A 248 -7.74 48.24 5.95
N VAL A 249 -7.15 47.72 7.02
CA VAL A 249 -7.86 46.91 8.03
C VAL A 249 -8.74 47.83 8.87
N ARG A 250 -10.07 47.65 8.79
CA ARG A 250 -11.02 48.25 9.75
C ARG A 250 -11.10 47.37 10.99
N LEU A 251 -10.45 47.79 12.07
CA LEU A 251 -10.59 47.16 13.38
C LEU A 251 -12.02 47.32 13.90
N ARG A 252 -12.64 46.21 14.27
CA ARG A 252 -13.97 46.16 14.89
C ARG A 252 -13.81 46.64 16.34
N ARG A 253 -14.43 47.78 16.69
CA ARG A 253 -14.44 48.28 18.08
C ARG A 253 -15.04 47.23 19.02
N SER A 254 -14.35 46.99 20.13
CA SER A 254 -14.76 46.10 21.21
C SER A 254 -16.00 46.65 21.95
N VAL A 255 -16.76 45.73 22.54
CA VAL A 255 -18.11 45.95 23.09
C VAL A 255 -18.10 46.80 24.38
N GLU A 256 -16.95 47.15 24.94
CA GLU A 256 -16.86 47.95 26.17
C GLU A 256 -16.99 49.47 25.98
N GLU A 257 -16.85 50.01 24.76
CA GLU A 257 -17.09 51.45 24.50
C GLU A 257 -18.57 51.82 24.26
N ARG A 258 -19.49 50.83 24.23
CA ARG A 258 -20.93 51.09 24.03
C ARG A 258 -21.72 51.41 25.30
N ARG A 259 -21.12 51.34 26.49
CA ARG A 259 -21.81 51.62 27.76
C ARG A 259 -21.63 53.04 28.30
N ASN A 260 -20.68 53.84 27.79
CA ASN A 260 -20.44 55.20 28.30
C ASN A 260 -21.10 56.33 27.48
N ASN A 261 -22.00 56.02 26.53
CA ASN A 261 -22.65 57.06 25.71
C ASN A 261 -24.20 57.02 25.74
N ARG A 262 -24.79 56.49 26.82
CA ARG A 262 -26.25 56.49 27.06
C ARG A 262 -26.65 56.85 28.50
N SER A 263 -26.03 57.86 29.09
CA SER A 263 -26.53 58.45 30.33
C SER A 263 -26.13 59.92 30.45
N SER A 264 -26.81 60.78 29.69
CA SER A 264 -27.00 62.21 30.01
C SER A 264 -28.08 62.76 29.07
N GLY A 265 -29.29 62.98 29.60
CA GLY A 265 -30.36 63.68 28.92
C GLY A 265 -31.75 63.18 29.33
N GLU A 266 -32.22 63.61 30.50
CA GLU A 266 -33.59 64.11 30.77
C GLU A 266 -33.79 64.34 32.28
N GLY A 267 -34.17 65.58 32.63
CA GLY A 267 -34.34 66.11 33.98
C GLY A 267 -34.18 67.62 34.00
#